data_AF-A0A0E9RQZ0-F1
#
_entry.id   AF-A0A0E9RQZ0-F1
#
_cell.length_a   1.000
_cell.length_b   1.000
_cell.length_c   1.000
_cell.angle_alpha   90.00
_cell.angle_beta   90.00
_cell.angle_gamma   90.00
#
_symmetry.space_group_name_H-M   'P 1'
#
loop_
_entity.id
_entity.type
_entity.pdbx_description
1 polymer ?
#
loop_
_entity_poly.entity_id
_entity_poly.type
_entity_poly.pdbx_seq_one_letter_code
_entity_poly.pdbx_strand_id
1 'polypeptide(L)' 'MNRINFVVFLIAGLQVAGIEMWQNDYDQRLYYTCSGRDSISMITSKHDNGREDRVLGLQLQAKL' A
#
# COMPACT_ATOMS: atom_id res chain seq x y z
N MET A 1 -28.67 -12.61 -15.74
CA MET A 1 -27.52 -12.86 -14.84
C MET A 1 -27.99 -13.67 -13.64
N ASN A 2 -27.48 -14.88 -13.52
CA ASN A 2 -27.67 -15.77 -12.37
C ASN A 2 -27.01 -15.17 -11.12
N ARG A 3 -27.66 -15.38 -9.96
CA ARG A 3 -27.24 -14.81 -8.66
C ARG A 3 -25.77 -15.12 -8.34
N ILE A 4 -25.32 -16.31 -8.74
CA ILE A 4 -23.93 -16.76 -8.61
C ILE A 4 -22.97 -15.85 -9.39
N ASN A 5 -23.28 -15.51 -10.65
CA ASN A 5 -22.45 -14.61 -11.44
C ASN A 5 -22.37 -13.21 -10.82
N PHE A 6 -23.48 -12.71 -10.24
CA PHE A 6 -23.48 -11.40 -9.59
C PHE A 6 -22.60 -11.38 -8.33
N VAL A 7 -22.63 -12.45 -7.53
CA VAL A 7 -21.79 -12.60 -6.33
C VAL A 7 -20.31 -12.75 -6.71
N VAL A 8 -20.00 -13.50 -7.76
CA VAL A 8 -18.62 -13.62 -8.28
C VAL A 8 -18.08 -12.26 -8.75
N PHE A 9 -18.88 -11.46 -9.45
CA PHE A 9 -18.50 -10.10 -9.85
C PHE A 9 -18.28 -9.16 -8.67
N LEU A 10 -19.12 -9.24 -7.63
CA LEU A 10 -18.97 -8.44 -6.40
C LEU A 10 -17.68 -8.78 -5.63
N ILE A 11 -17.37 -10.06 -5.48
CA ILE A 11 -16.18 -10.50 -4.74
C ILE A 11 -14.90 -10.16 -5.51
N ALA A 12 -14.87 -10.34 -6.84
CA ALA A 12 -13.73 -9.97 -7.67
C ALA A 12 -13.46 -8.44 -7.67
N GLY A 13 -14.51 -7.62 -7.61
CA GLY A 13 -14.38 -6.16 -7.53
C GLY A 13 -13.87 -5.63 -6.18
N LEU A 14 -13.97 -6.42 -5.11
CA LEU A 14 -13.63 -5.99 -3.75
C LEU A 14 -12.13 -6.18 -3.39
N GLN A 15 -11.35 -6.86 -4.23
CA GLN A 15 -10.00 -7.32 -3.84
C GLN A 15 -8.86 -6.31 -4.00
N VAL A 16 -9.10 -5.07 -4.43
CA VAL A 16 -8.02 -4.06 -4.54
C VAL A 16 -7.85 -3.30 -3.21
N ALA A 17 -7.64 -4.03 -2.12
CA ALA A 17 -7.10 -3.42 -0.90
C ALA A 17 -5.59 -3.27 -1.12
N GLY A 18 -5.10 -2.03 -1.21
CA GLY A 18 -3.72 -1.74 -1.57
C GLY A 18 -2.72 -2.48 -0.68
N ILE A 19 -1.72 -3.08 -1.30
CA ILE A 19 -0.63 -3.76 -0.59
C ILE A 19 0.27 -2.68 0.01
N GLU A 20 0.47 -2.73 1.33
CA GLU A 20 1.46 -1.91 2.02
C GLU A 20 2.85 -2.51 1.86
N MET A 21 3.83 -1.71 1.46
CA MET A 21 5.22 -2.14 1.27
C MET A 21 6.18 -1.25 2.07
N TRP A 22 6.96 -1.85 2.97
CA TRP A 22 8.05 -1.17 3.68
C TRP A 22 9.16 -0.75 2.70
N GLN A 23 9.56 0.52 2.74
CA GLN A 23 10.47 1.14 1.77
C GLN A 23 11.87 1.41 2.31
N ASN A 24 12.06 1.34 3.63
CA ASN A 24 13.36 1.49 4.25
C ASN A 24 13.46 0.63 5.52
N ASP A 25 14.68 0.23 5.84
CA ASP A 25 15.06 -0.23 7.17
C ASP A 25 15.41 0.97 8.06
N TYR A 26 15.57 0.73 9.37
CA TYR A 26 16.06 1.74 10.30
C TYR A 26 17.50 2.15 9.93
N ASP A 27 17.84 3.38 10.27
CA ASP A 27 19.11 4.04 9.99
C ASP A 27 19.42 4.11 8.48
N GLN A 28 18.39 3.97 7.63
CA GLN A 28 18.48 4.06 6.18
C GLN A 28 17.60 5.19 5.64
N ARG A 29 17.98 5.71 4.48
CA ARG A 29 17.19 6.76 3.82
C ARG A 29 15.95 6.16 3.18
N LEU A 30 14.81 6.83 3.34
CA LEU A 30 13.64 6.60 2.50
C LEU A 30 13.86 7.23 1.12
N TYR A 31 13.95 6.40 0.08
CA TYR A 31 13.89 6.83 -1.30
C TYR A 31 12.81 6.04 -2.05
N TYR A 32 11.71 6.71 -2.35
CA TYR A 32 10.64 6.12 -3.15
C TYR A 32 10.06 7.14 -4.12
N THR A 33 9.74 6.69 -5.34
CA THR A 33 9.07 7.49 -6.36
C THR A 33 7.98 6.63 -6.99
N CYS A 34 6.75 7.15 -7.03
CA CYS A 34 5.64 6.47 -7.67
C CYS A 34 5.91 6.33 -9.17
N SER A 35 5.40 5.24 -9.76
CA SER A 35 5.28 5.16 -11.21
C SER A 35 4.31 6.26 -11.69
N GLY A 36 4.43 6.70 -12.95
CA GLY A 36 3.68 7.85 -13.46
C GLY A 36 2.15 7.75 -13.41
N ARG A 37 1.60 6.57 -13.12
CA ARG A 37 0.16 6.32 -12.98
C ARG A 37 -0.25 5.95 -11.56
N ASP A 38 0.64 6.05 -10.58
CA ASP A 38 0.35 5.73 -9.19
C ASP A 38 0.44 6.97 -8.31
N SER A 39 -0.25 6.93 -7.18
CA SER A 39 -0.08 7.90 -6.10
C SER A 39 -0.03 7.18 -4.75
N ILE A 40 0.70 7.75 -3.80
CA ILE A 40 0.72 7.24 -2.42
C ILE A 40 -0.65 7.55 -1.80
N SER A 41 -1.38 6.51 -1.41
CA SER A 41 -2.69 6.63 -0.78
C SER A 41 -2.62 6.57 0.75
N MET A 42 -1.60 5.90 1.30
CA MET A 42 -1.38 5.78 2.74
C MET A 42 0.11 5.65 3.05
N ILE A 43 0.52 6.19 4.20
CA ILE A 43 1.85 6.04 4.78
C ILE A 43 1.67 5.46 6.19
N THR A 44 2.27 4.30 6.43
CA THR A 44 2.37 3.66 7.75
C THR A 44 3.79 3.85 8.27
N SER A 45 3.97 4.03 9.58
CA SER A 45 5.29 4.17 10.19
C SER A 45 5.42 3.32 11.44
N LYS A 46 6.61 2.75 11.67
CA LYS A 46 6.96 2.06 12.91
C LYS A 46 8.21 2.69 13.51
N HIS A 47 8.10 3.11 14.76
CA HIS A 47 9.21 3.65 15.54
C HIS A 47 9.79 2.57 16.47
N ASP A 48 11.10 2.63 16.69
CA ASP A 48 11.80 1.84 17.70
C ASP A 48 12.67 2.76 18.55
N ASN A 49 12.43 2.77 19.86
CA ASN A 49 13.17 3.62 20.81
C ASN A 49 14.61 3.16 21.07
N GLY A 50 14.99 1.92 20.70
CA GLY A 50 16.38 1.49 20.77
C GLY A 50 17.23 2.13 19.68
N ARG A 51 16.63 2.36 18.50
CA ARG A 51 17.27 3.00 17.35
C ARG A 51 16.98 4.51 17.25
N GLU A 52 15.90 4.96 17.88
CA GLU A 52 15.36 6.32 17.80
C GLU A 52 15.00 6.76 16.36
N ASP A 53 14.68 5.79 15.51
CA ASP A 53 14.40 5.98 14.08
C ASP A 53 13.04 5.38 13.64
N ARG A 54 12.64 5.62 12.39
CA ARG A 54 11.37 5.16 11.80
C ARG A 54 11.57 4.44 10.47
N VAL A 55 10.88 3.30 10.34
CA VAL A 55 10.65 2.66 9.04
C VAL A 55 9.29 3.08 8.48
N LEU A 56 9.20 3.18 7.16
CA LEU A 56 8.04 3.70 6.45
C LEU A 56 7.48 2.67 5.46
N GLY A 57 6.19 2.38 5.60
CA GLY A 57 5.39 1.55 4.70
C GLY A 57 4.53 2.43 3.81
N LEU A 58 4.49 2.14 2.51
CA LEU A 58 3.69 2.89 1.54
C LEU A 58 2.62 2.00 0.92
N GLN A 59 1.40 2.53 0.86
CA GLN A 59 0.32 1.97 0.05
C GLN A 59 0.12 2.84 -1.20
N LEU A 60 -0.05 2.19 -2.34
CA LEU A 60 -0.26 2.86 -3.63
C LEU A 60 -1.70 2.70 -4.11
N GLN A 61 -2.20 3.72 -4.79
CA GLN A 61 -3.42 3.67 -5.57
C GLN A 61 -3.14 4.07 -7.02
N ALA A 62 -3.71 3.32 -7.96
CA ALA A 62 -3.67 3.68 -9.36
C ALA A 62 -4.50 4.95 -9.59
N LYS A 63 -3.95 5.87 -10.37
CA LYS A 63 -4.61 7.10 -10.81
C LYS A 63 -5.26 6.82 -12.17
N LEU A 64 -6.57 7.02 -12.23
CA LEU A 64 -7.38 6.91 -13.46
C LEU A 64 -7.06 8.03 -14.46
#